data_AF-A0A263VSC6-F1
#
_entry.id   AF-A0A263VSC6-F1
#
_cell.length_a   1.000
_cell.length_b   1.000
_cell.length_c   1.000
_cell.angle_alpha   90.00
_cell.angle_beta   90.00
_cell.angle_gamma   90.00
#
_symmetry.space_group_name_H-M   'P 1'
#
loop_
_entity.id
_entity.type
_entity.pdbx_description
1 polymer ?
#
loop_
_entity_poly.entity_id
_entity_poly.type
_entity_poly.pdbx_seq_one_letter_code
_entity_poly.pdbx_strand_id
1 'polypeptide(L)'
;MSSINIDVARPTGIYFIIERLYSRDGYMPSIGEISPSLTQVHRTVIQLKRKQDMFMDGVKVTPKDITLWQQIKYITGSKVTTKDTDALVYTTDFIGSLVATTPLGNIEHENIPRFLTTESIHSLPQAVSYGRDPIPQVLLYGRKDIVFFMDNGGKGTPTAIAKYNHNTRDLAIIKDQLEASKTMKELLSKGAKL
;
A
#
# COMPACT_ATOMS: atom_id res chain seq x y z
N MET A 1 -20.88 19.61 -1.94
CA MET A 1 -20.25 19.97 -0.65
C MET A 1 -18.88 19.32 -0.61
N SER A 2 -17.80 20.11 -0.68
CA SER A 2 -16.45 19.56 -0.52
C SER A 2 -16.30 19.15 0.94
N SER A 3 -16.18 17.84 1.21
CA SER A 3 -15.70 17.38 2.50
C SER A 3 -14.25 17.86 2.61
N ILE A 4 -14.00 18.79 3.53
CA ILE A 4 -12.64 19.18 3.89
C ILE A 4 -12.02 17.94 4.54
N ASN A 5 -11.28 17.17 3.75
CA ASN A 5 -10.59 15.98 4.19
C ASN A 5 -9.31 16.43 4.89
N ILE A 6 -9.42 16.96 6.11
CA ILE A 6 -8.22 17.18 6.93
C ILE A 6 -7.82 15.81 7.47
N ASP A 7 -6.79 15.23 6.85
CA ASP A 7 -6.11 14.06 7.38
C ASP A 7 -5.35 14.51 8.64
N VAL A 8 -5.96 14.33 9.82
CA VAL A 8 -5.41 14.80 11.10
C VAL A 8 -4.40 13.78 11.65
N ALA A 9 -3.44 13.40 10.82
CA ALA A 9 -2.43 12.43 11.21
C ALA A 9 -1.10 12.68 10.49
N ARG A 10 -0.02 12.72 11.26
CA ARG A 10 1.34 12.89 10.77
C ARG A 10 1.94 11.54 10.36
N PRO A 11 2.50 11.40 9.16
CA PRO A 11 3.27 10.21 8.75
C PRO A 11 4.36 9.82 9.74
N THR A 12 4.44 8.54 10.07
CA THR A 12 5.60 8.00 10.84
C THR A 12 6.74 7.53 9.95
N GLY A 13 6.47 7.29 8.66
CA GLY A 13 7.41 6.63 7.75
C GLY A 13 7.37 5.10 7.83
N ILE A 14 6.53 4.50 8.69
CA ILE A 14 6.33 3.06 8.75
C ILE A 14 5.13 2.67 7.88
N TYR A 15 5.35 1.69 7.01
CA TYR A 15 4.37 1.18 6.07
C TYR A 15 4.22 -0.34 6.20
N PHE A 16 3.02 -0.82 5.93
CA PHE A 16 2.74 -2.23 5.67
C PHE A 16 2.39 -2.37 4.20
N ILE A 17 3.16 -3.18 3.51
CA ILE A 17 2.98 -3.50 2.09
C ILE A 17 2.34 -4.87 2.03
N ILE A 18 1.20 -4.96 1.37
CA ILE A 18 0.48 -6.19 1.13
C ILE A 18 0.34 -6.36 -0.37
N GLU A 19 0.88 -7.46 -0.90
CA GLU A 19 0.77 -7.81 -2.32
C GLU A 19 0.07 -9.15 -2.45
N ARG A 20 -0.91 -9.22 -3.37
CA ARG A 20 -1.67 -10.42 -3.68
C ARG A 20 -1.55 -10.75 -5.15
N LEU A 21 -1.39 -12.02 -5.48
CA LEU A 21 -1.23 -12.47 -6.86
C LEU A 21 -2.53 -13.06 -7.40
N TYR A 22 -2.94 -12.57 -8.55
CA TYR A 22 -4.03 -13.14 -9.33
C TYR A 22 -3.47 -13.54 -10.71
N SER A 23 -3.41 -14.84 -10.99
CA SER A 23 -3.15 -15.29 -12.37
C SER A 23 -4.32 -14.87 -13.25
N ARG A 24 -3.97 -14.29 -14.39
CA ARG A 24 -4.89 -13.84 -15.45
C ARG A 24 -4.54 -14.52 -16.77
N ASP A 25 -3.76 -15.59 -16.73
CA ASP A 25 -3.30 -16.32 -17.93
C ASP A 25 -4.49 -16.83 -18.76
N GLY A 26 -5.59 -17.20 -18.12
CA GLY A 26 -6.83 -17.63 -18.78
C GLY A 26 -7.52 -16.55 -19.63
N TYR A 27 -7.11 -15.29 -19.57
CA TYR A 27 -7.60 -14.22 -20.44
C TYR A 27 -6.70 -13.98 -21.66
N MET A 28 -5.53 -14.63 -21.73
CA MET A 28 -4.60 -14.46 -22.84
C MET A 28 -4.87 -15.48 -23.94
N PRO A 29 -4.90 -15.04 -25.22
CA PRO A 29 -4.99 -15.98 -26.33
C PRO A 29 -3.70 -16.81 -26.39
N SER A 30 -3.86 -18.13 -26.55
CA SER A 30 -2.77 -19.09 -26.70
C SER A 30 -2.80 -19.74 -28.08
N ILE A 31 -1.61 -20.06 -28.60
CA ILE A 31 -1.44 -20.83 -29.85
C ILE A 31 -0.63 -22.08 -29.49
N GLY A 32 -1.33 -23.22 -29.39
CA GLY A 32 -0.70 -24.47 -28.92
C GLY A 32 -0.20 -24.33 -27.48
N GLU A 33 1.06 -24.72 -27.24
CA GLU A 33 1.73 -24.60 -25.93
C GLU A 33 2.31 -23.20 -25.67
N ILE A 34 2.25 -22.30 -26.65
CA ILE A 34 2.78 -20.94 -26.55
C ILE A 34 1.67 -20.02 -26.01
N SER A 35 1.88 -19.51 -24.81
CA SER A 35 0.97 -18.55 -24.17
C SER A 35 1.74 -17.41 -23.51
N PRO A 36 1.28 -16.16 -23.66
CA PRO A 36 1.72 -15.10 -22.77
C PRO A 36 1.37 -15.45 -21.32
N SER A 37 2.22 -15.06 -20.37
CA SER A 37 1.84 -15.04 -18.97
C SER A 37 1.38 -13.64 -18.55
N LEU A 38 0.36 -13.59 -17.71
CA LEU A 38 -0.25 -12.38 -17.18
C LEU A 38 -0.56 -12.59 -15.71
N THR A 39 0.24 -11.98 -14.83
CA THR A 39 0.00 -11.95 -13.40
C THR A 39 -0.39 -10.55 -12.95
N GLN A 40 -1.53 -10.42 -12.30
CA GLN A 40 -1.92 -9.19 -11.63
C GLN A 40 -1.40 -9.21 -10.19
N VAL A 41 -0.56 -8.25 -9.85
CA VAL A 41 -0.08 -7.99 -8.49
C VAL A 41 -0.95 -6.89 -7.88
N HIS A 42 -1.95 -7.28 -7.10
CA HIS A 42 -2.79 -6.34 -6.39
C HIS A 42 -2.08 -5.86 -5.11
N ARG A 43 -1.80 -4.56 -5.05
CA ARG A 43 -0.96 -3.94 -4.03
C ARG A 43 -1.79 -3.05 -3.12
N THR A 44 -1.56 -3.16 -1.83
CA THR A 44 -2.14 -2.31 -0.80
C THR A 44 -1.04 -1.80 0.11
N VAL A 45 -0.99 -0.48 0.32
CA VAL A 45 -0.02 0.16 1.22
C VAL A 45 -0.78 0.86 2.33
N ILE A 46 -0.53 0.40 3.55
CA ILE A 46 -1.09 0.95 4.78
C ILE A 46 0.03 1.69 5.51
N GLN A 47 -0.19 2.95 5.86
CA GLN A 47 0.76 3.73 6.63
C GLN A 47 0.35 3.81 8.11
N LEU A 48 1.31 3.68 9.00
CA LEU A 48 1.16 4.06 10.39
C LEU A 48 1.35 5.58 10.51
N LYS A 49 0.37 6.28 11.04
CA LYS A 49 0.40 7.73 11.27
C LYS A 49 0.19 8.02 12.75
N ARG A 50 0.74 9.13 13.22
CA ARG A 50 0.49 9.68 14.55
C ARG A 50 -0.69 10.63 14.47
N LYS A 51 -1.75 10.34 15.23
CA LYS A 51 -2.93 11.20 15.27
C LYS A 51 -2.54 12.57 15.81
N GLN A 52 -3.02 13.61 15.17
CA GLN A 52 -2.85 14.98 15.64
C GLN A 52 -4.20 15.52 16.13
N ASP A 53 -4.14 16.50 17.02
CA ASP A 53 -5.27 17.35 17.37
C ASP A 53 -5.09 18.70 16.68
N MET A 54 -6.18 19.24 16.13
CA MET A 54 -6.19 20.55 15.51
C MET A 54 -6.67 21.61 16.49
N PHE A 55 -6.07 22.78 16.42
CA PHE A 55 -6.45 23.94 17.21
C PHE A 55 -6.57 25.16 16.31
N MET A 56 -7.66 25.90 16.48
CA MET A 56 -7.85 27.20 15.85
C MET A 56 -8.14 28.22 16.94
N ASP A 57 -7.38 29.32 16.95
CA ASP A 57 -7.40 30.32 18.02
C ASP A 57 -7.19 29.70 19.42
N GLY A 58 -6.38 28.64 19.51
CA GLY A 58 -6.10 27.92 20.76
C GLY A 58 -7.21 26.93 21.20
N VAL A 59 -8.35 26.89 20.50
CA VAL A 59 -9.45 25.96 20.80
C VAL A 59 -9.34 24.71 19.95
N LYS A 60 -9.46 23.54 20.57
CA LYS A 60 -9.45 22.26 19.86
C LYS A 60 -10.66 22.19 18.91
N VAL A 61 -10.41 21.86 17.65
CA VAL A 61 -11.43 21.70 16.62
C VAL A 61 -11.40 20.27 16.07
N THR A 62 -12.58 19.71 15.85
CA THR A 62 -12.76 18.43 15.16
C THR A 62 -13.50 18.69 13.85
N PRO A 63 -13.23 17.96 12.76
CA PRO A 63 -13.97 18.13 11.51
C PRO A 63 -15.48 17.92 11.65
N LYS A 64 -15.91 17.15 12.66
CA LYS A 64 -17.32 16.87 12.94
C LYS A 64 -18.02 18.00 13.69
N ASP A 65 -17.31 18.74 14.54
CA ASP A 65 -17.90 19.72 15.45
C ASP A 65 -17.44 21.16 15.12
N ILE A 66 -16.94 21.38 13.90
CA ILE A 66 -16.52 22.71 13.47
C ILE A 66 -17.73 23.63 13.31
N THR A 67 -17.72 24.77 13.99
CA THR A 67 -18.81 25.74 13.90
C THR A 67 -18.77 26.50 12.58
N LEU A 68 -19.90 27.10 12.16
CA LEU A 68 -19.97 27.94 10.96
C LEU A 68 -18.94 29.09 10.99
N TRP A 69 -18.78 29.74 12.14
CA TRP A 69 -17.79 30.80 12.31
C TRP A 69 -16.36 30.29 12.19
N GLN A 70 -16.10 29.09 12.69
CA GLN A 70 -14.81 28.43 12.54
C GLN A 70 -14.52 28.06 11.07
N GLN A 71 -15.52 27.62 10.31
CA GLN A 71 -15.37 27.40 8.87
C GLN A 71 -15.04 28.69 8.12
N ILE A 72 -15.73 29.78 8.43
CA ILE A 72 -15.44 31.10 7.84
C ILE A 72 -14.01 31.51 8.15
N LYS A 73 -13.60 31.44 9.41
CA LYS A 73 -12.21 31.72 9.84
C LYS A 73 -11.18 30.89 9.08
N TYR A 74 -11.44 29.61 8.89
CA TYR A 74 -10.57 28.71 8.13
C TYR A 74 -10.44 29.17 6.67
N ILE A 75 -11.56 29.46 6.00
CA ILE A 75 -11.59 29.88 4.60
C ILE A 75 -10.94 31.27 4.41
N THR A 76 -11.05 32.14 5.41
CA THR A 76 -10.42 33.48 5.40
C THR A 76 -8.95 33.47 5.84
N GLY A 77 -8.35 32.30 6.03
CA GLY A 77 -6.89 32.15 6.24
C GLY A 77 -6.44 32.18 7.71
N SER A 78 -7.34 31.94 8.67
CA SER A 78 -6.95 31.82 10.08
C SER A 78 -5.99 30.66 10.30
N LYS A 79 -4.97 30.89 11.12
CA LYS A 79 -3.90 29.90 11.36
C LYS A 79 -4.45 28.72 12.16
N VAL A 80 -4.44 27.54 11.55
CA VAL A 80 -4.66 26.27 12.25
C VAL A 80 -3.32 25.74 12.73
N THR A 81 -3.26 25.32 13.98
CA THR A 81 -2.10 24.66 14.57
C THR A 81 -2.42 23.20 14.87
N THR A 82 -1.45 22.31 14.73
CA THR A 82 -1.60 20.89 15.04
C THR A 82 -0.65 20.51 16.16
N LYS A 83 -1.11 19.61 17.04
CA LYS A 83 -0.27 18.98 18.06
C LYS A 83 -0.37 17.48 17.96
N ASP A 84 0.78 16.82 18.03
CA ASP A 84 0.86 15.36 18.08
C ASP A 84 0.16 14.83 19.34
N THR A 85 -0.61 13.77 19.18
CA THR A 85 -1.12 12.96 20.29
C THR A 85 -0.23 11.73 20.49
N ASP A 86 -0.47 11.00 21.58
CA ASP A 86 0.18 9.70 21.80
C ASP A 86 -0.48 8.56 21.01
N ALA A 87 -1.62 8.81 20.39
CA ALA A 87 -2.35 7.81 19.63
C ALA A 87 -1.75 7.63 18.22
N LEU A 88 -1.60 6.36 17.83
CA LEU A 88 -1.26 5.95 16.48
C LEU A 88 -2.51 5.43 15.77
N VAL A 89 -2.52 5.55 14.44
CA VAL A 89 -3.62 5.18 13.57
C VAL A 89 -3.07 4.62 12.27
N TYR A 90 -3.73 3.60 11.72
CA TYR A 90 -3.45 3.10 10.38
C TYR A 90 -4.34 3.78 9.35
N THR A 91 -3.75 4.28 8.28
CA THR A 91 -4.47 4.77 7.11
C THR A 91 -4.05 3.99 5.88
N THR A 92 -5.01 3.65 5.02
CA THR A 92 -4.68 3.15 3.69
C THR A 92 -4.28 4.32 2.82
N ASP A 93 -3.04 4.34 2.34
CA ASP A 93 -2.54 5.42 1.48
C ASP A 93 -2.62 5.02 -0.01
N PHE A 94 -2.61 3.72 -0.31
CA PHE A 94 -2.70 3.22 -1.69
C PHE A 94 -3.39 1.86 -1.79
N ILE A 95 -4.25 1.71 -2.79
CA ILE A 95 -4.71 0.42 -3.32
C ILE A 95 -4.65 0.50 -4.84
N GLY A 96 -3.97 -0.42 -5.48
CA GLY A 96 -3.88 -0.48 -6.94
C GLY A 96 -3.41 -1.82 -7.43
N SER A 97 -3.12 -1.91 -8.73
CA SER A 97 -2.58 -3.14 -9.32
C SER A 97 -1.42 -2.84 -10.25
N LEU A 98 -0.46 -3.74 -10.22
CA LEU A 98 0.59 -3.86 -11.21
C LEU A 98 0.28 -5.09 -12.05
N VAL A 99 0.73 -5.08 -13.29
CA VAL A 99 0.58 -6.19 -14.23
C VAL A 99 1.96 -6.64 -14.62
N ALA A 100 2.27 -7.89 -14.33
CA ALA A 100 3.46 -8.57 -14.78
C ALA A 100 3.11 -9.40 -16.02
N THR A 101 3.80 -9.14 -17.13
CA THR A 101 3.56 -9.81 -18.41
C THR A 101 4.84 -10.46 -18.92
N THR A 102 4.70 -11.66 -19.47
CA THR A 102 5.74 -12.29 -20.29
C THR A 102 5.16 -12.65 -21.64
N PRO A 103 5.60 -12.04 -22.76
CA PRO A 103 5.02 -12.28 -24.08
C PRO A 103 5.03 -13.74 -24.51
N LEU A 104 6.13 -14.45 -24.24
CA LEU A 104 6.33 -15.86 -24.50
C LEU A 104 6.68 -16.55 -23.18
N GLY A 105 5.65 -16.86 -22.39
CA GLY A 105 5.82 -17.66 -21.18
C GLY A 105 6.19 -19.10 -21.52
N ASN A 106 6.98 -19.75 -20.65
CA ASN A 106 7.28 -21.19 -20.71
C ASN A 106 8.05 -21.67 -21.96
N ILE A 107 8.82 -20.79 -22.62
CA ILE A 107 9.73 -21.20 -23.71
C ILE A 107 11.17 -20.87 -23.33
N GLU A 108 11.99 -21.90 -23.15
CA GLU A 108 13.45 -21.78 -23.05
C GLU A 108 14.06 -22.18 -24.39
N HIS A 109 14.34 -21.20 -25.26
CA HIS A 109 15.02 -21.45 -26.54
C HIS A 109 16.11 -20.41 -26.77
N GLU A 110 17.33 -20.86 -27.07
CA GLU A 110 18.53 -20.00 -27.19
C GLU A 110 18.41 -18.89 -28.25
N ASN A 111 17.54 -19.07 -29.24
CA ASN A 111 17.36 -18.15 -30.37
C ASN A 111 16.24 -17.12 -30.19
N ILE A 112 15.55 -17.11 -29.04
CA ILE A 112 14.48 -16.15 -28.79
C ILE A 112 15.05 -14.88 -28.15
N PRO A 113 14.75 -13.69 -28.70
CA PRO A 113 15.12 -12.43 -28.06
C PRO A 113 14.65 -12.37 -26.60
N ARG A 114 15.58 -12.07 -25.67
CA ARG A 114 15.32 -12.09 -24.22
C ARG A 114 14.11 -11.26 -23.79
N PHE A 115 13.80 -10.15 -24.48
CA PHE A 115 12.67 -9.30 -24.13
C PHE A 115 11.31 -10.00 -24.28
N LEU A 116 11.22 -11.09 -25.05
CA LEU A 116 9.99 -11.88 -25.20
C LEU A 116 9.81 -12.90 -24.08
N THR A 117 10.89 -13.33 -23.44
CA THR A 117 10.89 -14.34 -22.35
C THR A 117 11.14 -13.73 -20.98
N THR A 118 11.46 -12.44 -20.92
CA THR A 118 11.65 -11.70 -19.67
C THR A 118 10.33 -11.08 -19.22
N GLU A 119 10.00 -11.27 -17.95
CA GLU A 119 8.85 -10.63 -17.33
C GLU A 119 9.04 -9.11 -17.25
N SER A 120 8.03 -8.37 -17.68
CA SER A 120 7.97 -6.92 -17.53
C SER A 120 6.81 -6.53 -16.60
N ILE A 121 7.08 -5.62 -15.66
CA ILE A 121 6.10 -5.16 -14.67
C ILE A 121 5.68 -3.73 -15.03
N HIS A 122 4.37 -3.53 -15.18
CA HIS A 122 3.77 -2.25 -15.50
C HIS A 122 2.72 -1.86 -14.47
N SER A 123 2.77 -0.62 -13.98
CA SER A 123 1.73 -0.09 -13.11
C SER A 123 0.49 0.29 -13.92
N LEU A 124 -0.70 -0.05 -13.40
CA LEU A 124 -1.92 0.45 -14.00
C LEU A 124 -2.09 1.97 -13.80
N PRO A 125 -2.85 2.65 -14.67
CA PRO A 125 -3.11 4.09 -14.54
C PRO A 125 -3.69 4.47 -13.17
N GLN A 126 -3.38 5.67 -12.69
CA GLN A 126 -3.89 6.16 -11.40
C GLN A 126 -5.43 6.21 -11.34
N ALA A 127 -6.10 6.36 -12.50
CA ALA A 127 -7.57 6.40 -12.58
C ALA A 127 -8.27 5.14 -12.05
N VAL A 128 -7.57 4.00 -11.98
CA VAL A 128 -8.09 2.73 -11.43
C VAL A 128 -7.50 2.38 -10.07
N SER A 129 -6.82 3.33 -9.41
CA SER A 129 -6.19 3.15 -8.11
C SER A 129 -6.79 4.10 -7.08
N TYR A 130 -6.84 3.67 -5.83
CA TYR A 130 -7.10 4.53 -4.68
C TYR A 130 -5.80 5.16 -4.21
N GLY A 131 -5.78 6.49 -4.09
CA GLY A 131 -4.63 7.24 -3.59
C GLY A 131 -3.45 7.33 -4.57
N ARG A 132 -2.26 7.55 -4.04
CA ARG A 132 -0.99 7.54 -4.78
C ARG A 132 -0.02 6.69 -3.97
N ASP A 133 0.63 5.72 -4.61
CA ASP A 133 1.60 4.86 -3.92
C ASP A 133 2.72 5.72 -3.32
N PRO A 134 2.88 5.74 -1.97
CA PRO A 134 3.92 6.54 -1.34
C PRO A 134 5.31 5.91 -1.44
N ILE A 135 5.41 4.62 -1.82
CA ILE A 135 6.65 3.84 -1.85
C ILE A 135 6.68 2.88 -3.07
N PRO A 136 6.49 3.36 -4.31
CA PRO A 136 6.37 2.51 -5.50
C PRO A 136 7.62 1.68 -5.81
N GLN A 137 8.79 2.10 -5.31
CA GLN A 137 10.07 1.42 -5.50
C GLN A 137 10.25 0.17 -4.62
N VAL A 138 9.41 -0.03 -3.60
CA VAL A 138 9.52 -1.17 -2.67
C VAL A 138 8.47 -2.22 -3.04
N LEU A 139 8.77 -3.05 -4.04
CA LEU A 139 7.93 -4.17 -4.46
C LEU A 139 8.32 -5.45 -3.72
N LEU A 140 7.33 -6.30 -3.39
CA LEU A 140 7.59 -7.64 -2.83
C LEU A 140 7.68 -8.68 -3.96
N TYR A 141 6.83 -8.56 -4.97
CA TYR A 141 6.86 -9.36 -6.18
C TYR A 141 8.18 -9.21 -6.93
N GLY A 142 8.70 -10.33 -7.46
CA GLY A 142 9.99 -10.39 -8.15
C GLY A 142 11.22 -10.47 -7.23
N ARG A 143 11.06 -10.30 -5.91
CA ARG A 143 12.16 -10.45 -4.95
C ARG A 143 12.40 -11.92 -4.59
N LYS A 144 13.67 -12.33 -4.58
CA LYS A 144 14.09 -13.72 -4.29
C LYS A 144 13.92 -14.13 -2.83
N ASP A 145 13.89 -13.16 -1.91
CA ASP A 145 13.74 -13.36 -0.46
C ASP A 145 12.27 -13.40 -0.01
N ILE A 146 11.31 -13.15 -0.90
CA ILE A 146 9.89 -13.10 -0.59
C ILE A 146 9.20 -14.42 -0.93
N VAL A 147 8.35 -14.90 -0.02
CA VAL A 147 7.46 -16.04 -0.23
C VAL A 147 6.01 -15.56 -0.10
N PHE A 148 5.18 -15.89 -1.10
CA PHE A 148 3.74 -15.65 -1.05
C PHE A 148 3.07 -16.84 -0.36
N PHE A 149 2.48 -16.61 0.80
CA PHE A 149 1.76 -17.64 1.55
C PHE A 149 0.27 -17.67 1.15
N MET A 150 -0.39 -18.80 1.37
CA MET A 150 -1.81 -18.99 1.08
C MET A 150 -2.54 -19.45 2.33
N ASP A 151 -3.61 -18.75 2.67
CA ASP A 151 -4.47 -19.10 3.81
C ASP A 151 -5.41 -20.27 3.46
N ASN A 152 -6.13 -20.77 4.47
CA ASN A 152 -7.19 -21.79 4.33
C ASN A 152 -6.75 -23.08 3.63
N GLY A 153 -5.51 -23.52 3.88
CA GLY A 153 -4.97 -24.76 3.29
C GLY A 153 -4.74 -24.65 1.78
N GLY A 154 -4.27 -23.50 1.29
CA GLY A 154 -3.98 -23.30 -0.13
C GLY A 154 -5.18 -22.85 -0.97
N LYS A 155 -6.31 -22.47 -0.34
CA LYS A 155 -7.49 -21.94 -1.04
C LYS A 155 -7.52 -20.40 -1.08
N GLY A 156 -6.73 -19.74 -0.24
CA GLY A 156 -6.60 -18.29 -0.22
C GLY A 156 -5.84 -17.76 -1.44
N THR A 157 -5.91 -16.44 -1.65
CA THR A 157 -5.06 -15.78 -2.66
C THR A 157 -3.62 -15.73 -2.15
N PRO A 158 -2.61 -16.10 -2.97
CA PRO A 158 -1.21 -15.96 -2.60
C PRO A 158 -0.92 -14.51 -2.17
N THR A 159 -0.43 -14.35 -0.95
CA THR A 159 -0.25 -13.04 -0.31
C THR A 159 1.17 -12.93 0.27
N ALA A 160 1.82 -11.80 0.05
CA ALA A 160 3.04 -11.41 0.74
C ALA A 160 2.78 -10.15 1.55
N ILE A 161 3.33 -10.10 2.76
CA ILE A 161 3.20 -8.95 3.66
C ILE A 161 4.60 -8.56 4.15
N ALA A 162 4.90 -7.27 4.14
CA ALA A 162 6.12 -6.75 4.74
C ALA A 162 5.86 -5.44 5.49
N LYS A 163 6.60 -5.22 6.56
CA LYS A 163 6.72 -3.92 7.24
C LYS A 163 7.95 -3.21 6.71
N TYR A 164 7.77 -2.02 6.19
CA TYR A 164 8.84 -1.16 5.69
C TYR A 164 8.99 0.09 6.54
N ASN A 165 10.22 0.42 6.94
CA ASN A 165 10.54 1.71 7.55
C ASN A 165 11.25 2.58 6.52
N HIS A 166 10.63 3.68 6.11
CA HIS A 166 11.20 4.59 5.12
C HIS A 166 12.45 5.33 5.62
N ASN A 167 12.54 5.59 6.92
CA ASN A 167 13.64 6.35 7.51
C ASN A 167 14.92 5.48 7.56
N THR A 168 14.79 4.20 7.94
CA THR A 168 15.94 3.28 8.02
C THR A 168 16.15 2.43 6.77
N ARG A 169 15.14 2.39 5.89
CA ARG A 169 15.05 1.50 4.71
C ARG A 169 14.97 0.01 5.07
N ASP A 170 14.65 -0.31 6.32
CA ASP A 170 14.48 -1.70 6.75
C ASP A 170 13.17 -2.28 6.21
N LEU A 171 13.28 -3.45 5.58
CA LEU A 171 12.14 -4.25 5.15
C LEU A 171 12.10 -5.54 5.96
N ALA A 172 11.12 -5.66 6.85
CA ALA A 172 10.87 -6.86 7.62
C ALA A 172 9.73 -7.67 6.97
N ILE A 173 10.05 -8.85 6.48
CA ILE A 173 9.10 -9.79 5.88
C ILE A 173 8.24 -10.39 6.99
N ILE A 174 6.92 -10.45 6.76
CA ILE A 174 5.95 -11.02 7.69
C ILE A 174 5.43 -12.33 7.11
N LYS A 175 5.49 -13.40 7.90
CA LYS A 175 5.32 -14.79 7.41
C LYS A 175 3.86 -15.17 7.18
N ASP A 176 2.95 -14.57 7.94
CA ASP A 176 1.53 -14.87 7.86
C ASP A 176 0.67 -13.70 8.37
N GLN A 177 -0.65 -13.84 8.21
CA GLN A 177 -1.62 -12.82 8.63
C GLN A 177 -1.70 -12.64 10.16
N LEU A 178 -1.40 -13.69 10.94
CA LEU A 178 -1.43 -13.63 12.41
C LEU A 178 -0.27 -12.78 12.94
N GLU A 179 0.93 -12.98 12.40
CA GLU A 179 2.12 -12.19 12.68
C GLU A 179 1.92 -10.73 12.26
N ALA A 180 1.28 -10.48 11.11
CA ALA A 180 0.92 -9.14 10.66
C ALA A 180 0.00 -8.45 11.67
N SER A 181 -1.10 -9.12 12.05
CA SER A 181 -2.08 -8.60 13.01
C SER A 181 -1.45 -8.32 14.38
N LYS A 182 -0.61 -9.24 14.87
CA LYS A 182 0.13 -9.07 16.12
C LYS A 182 1.07 -7.86 16.05
N THR A 183 1.87 -7.77 14.99
CA THR A 183 2.82 -6.66 14.79
C THR A 183 2.11 -5.32 14.73
N MET A 184 0.98 -5.25 14.01
CA MET A 184 0.20 -4.01 13.91
C MET A 184 -0.41 -3.61 15.27
N LYS A 185 -0.96 -4.57 16.02
CA LYS A 185 -1.48 -4.31 17.38
C LYS A 185 -0.39 -3.90 18.38
N GLU A 186 0.79 -4.49 18.29
CA GLU A 186 1.92 -4.14 19.14
C GLU A 186 2.40 -2.70 18.89
N LEU A 187 2.45 -2.27 17.63
CA LEU A 187 2.81 -0.90 17.28
C LEU A 187 1.80 0.12 17.82
N LEU A 188 0.51 -0.18 17.77
CA LEU A 188 -0.53 0.70 18.34
C LEU A 188 -0.46 0.80 19.87
N SER A 189 -0.08 -0.29 20.55
CA SER A 189 -0.11 -0.37 22.03
C SER A 189 1.19 0.09 22.70
N LYS A 190 2.35 -0.26 22.15
CA LYS A 190 3.67 0.07 22.71
C LYS A 190 4.29 1.34 22.10
N GLY A 191 3.66 1.88 21.06
CA GLY A 191 4.23 2.91 20.21
C GLY A 191 5.26 2.34 19.23
N ALA A 192 5.53 3.08 18.17
CA ALA A 192 6.67 2.82 17.29
C ALA A 192 7.91 3.50 17.90
N LYS A 193 9.03 2.76 18.02
CA LYS A 193 10.35 3.40 18.12
C LYS A 193 10.61 4.05 16.76
N LEU A 194 10.42 5.36 16.69
CA LEU A 194 10.61 6.18 15.49
C LEU A 194 12.09 6.52 15.30
#